data_AF-A0A5D2AQQ2-F1
#
_entry.id   AF-A0A5D2AQQ2-F1
#
_cell.length_a   1.000
_cell.length_b   1.000
_cell.length_c   1.000
_cell.angle_alpha   90.00
_cell.angle_beta   90.00
_cell.angle_gamma   90.00
#
_symmetry.space_group_name_H-M   'P 1'
#
loop_
_entity.id
_entity.type
_entity.pdbx_description
1 polymer ?
#
loop_
_entity_poly.entity_id
_entity_poly.type
_entity_poly.pdbx_seq_one_letter_code
_entity_poly.pdbx_strand_id
1 'polypeptide(L)'
;MSKRERLAKRKVAYLMVQQILRIIFLILISNLGAMAMDPLNLPHCLGPCSTVENCFHDCVAQGFLKGGTCIGITLAQMDCCCKWS
;
A
#
# COMPACT_ATOMS: atom_id res chain seq x y z
N MET A 1 28.98 0.34 46.85
CA MET A 1 28.29 0.85 45.64
C MET A 1 27.25 1.90 46.04
N SER A 2 27.44 3.14 45.62
CA SER A 2 26.71 4.34 46.06
C SER A 2 25.33 4.49 45.40
N LYS A 3 24.37 5.11 46.09
CA LYS A 3 22.99 5.34 45.61
C LYS A 3 22.97 6.16 44.31
N ARG A 4 23.95 7.04 44.11
CA ARG A 4 24.11 7.87 42.88
C ARG A 4 24.56 7.04 41.67
N GLU A 5 25.41 6.05 41.87
CA GLU A 5 25.87 5.15 40.80
C GLU A 5 24.73 4.27 40.27
N ARG A 6 23.81 3.84 41.13
CA ARG A 6 22.61 3.07 40.73
C ARG A 6 21.63 3.91 39.91
N LEU A 7 21.44 5.18 40.27
CA LEU A 7 20.59 6.13 39.53
C LEU A 7 21.19 6.47 38.16
N ALA A 8 22.51 6.66 38.08
CA ALA A 8 23.21 6.89 36.82
C ALA A 8 23.05 5.69 35.86
N LYS A 9 23.25 4.46 36.34
CA LYS A 9 23.07 3.24 35.52
C LYS A 9 21.64 3.07 35.01
N ARG A 10 20.63 3.36 35.84
CA ARG A 10 19.20 3.33 35.41
C ARG A 10 18.90 4.39 34.36
N LYS A 11 19.44 5.60 34.51
CA LYS A 11 19.27 6.68 33.55
C LYS A 11 19.90 6.34 32.20
N VAL A 12 21.11 5.75 32.21
CA VAL A 12 21.77 5.26 30.98
C VAL A 12 20.95 4.16 30.32
N ALA A 13 20.50 3.16 31.08
CA ALA A 13 19.67 2.08 30.52
C ALA A 13 18.37 2.61 29.90
N TYR A 14 17.71 3.56 30.56
CA TYR A 14 16.51 4.21 30.03
C TYR A 14 16.77 4.95 28.71
N LEU A 15 17.87 5.69 28.61
CA LEU A 15 18.26 6.40 27.39
C LEU A 15 18.56 5.43 26.24
N MET A 16 19.23 4.31 26.52
CA MET A 16 19.52 3.27 25.52
C MET A 16 18.23 2.64 24.98
N VAL A 17 17.28 2.30 25.86
CA VAL A 17 15.98 1.75 25.46
C VAL A 17 15.19 2.76 24.62
N GLN A 18 15.20 4.03 25.01
CA GLN A 18 14.50 5.07 24.28
C GLN A 18 15.07 5.31 22.87
N GLN A 19 16.40 5.20 22.70
CA GLN A 19 17.03 5.27 21.39
C GLN A 19 16.67 4.08 20.51
N ILE A 20 16.72 2.85 21.04
CA ILE A 20 16.35 1.64 20.30
C ILE A 20 14.87 1.71 19.85
N LEU A 21 13.97 2.12 20.76
CA LEU A 21 12.55 2.23 20.43
C LEU A 21 12.29 3.24 19.32
N ARG A 22 13.01 4.38 19.30
CA ARG A 22 12.93 5.37 18.21
C ARG A 22 13.41 4.81 16.88
N ILE A 23 14.51 4.05 16.87
CA ILE A 23 15.04 3.44 15.64
C ILE A 23 14.03 2.42 15.09
N ILE A 24 13.46 1.57 15.95
CA ILE A 24 12.43 0.60 15.56
C ILE A 24 11.22 1.32 14.96
N PHE A 25 10.76 2.39 15.59
CA PHE A 25 9.62 3.18 15.10
C PHE A 25 9.89 3.80 13.72
N LEU A 26 11.10 4.34 13.50
CA LEU A 26 11.51 4.87 12.20
C LEU A 26 11.54 3.79 11.12
N ILE A 27 12.08 2.61 11.43
CA ILE A 27 12.09 1.46 10.50
C ILE A 27 10.65 1.06 10.14
N LEU A 28 9.75 0.99 11.11
CA LEU A 28 8.35 0.64 10.87
C LEU A 28 7.66 1.65 9.93
N ILE A 29 7.89 2.96 10.11
CA ILE A 29 7.35 4.00 9.23
C ILE A 29 7.91 3.87 7.81
N SER A 30 9.23 3.67 7.68
CA SER A 30 9.87 3.52 6.36
C SER A 30 9.35 2.31 5.59
N ASN A 31 9.07 1.20 6.28
CA ASN A 31 8.46 0.03 5.66
C ASN A 31 6.99 0.25 5.30
N LEU A 32 6.25 1.03 6.11
CA LEU A 32 4.86 1.37 5.79
C LEU A 32 4.75 2.20 4.51
N GLY A 33 5.70 3.12 4.29
CA GLY A 33 5.79 3.91 3.05
C GLY A 33 6.11 3.08 1.82
N ALA A 34 6.86 1.98 1.96
CA ALA A 34 7.16 1.07 0.85
C ALA A 34 5.97 0.19 0.43
N MET A 35 4.93 0.08 1.28
CA MET A 35 3.69 -0.65 0.95
C MET A 35 2.61 0.25 0.36
N ALA A 36 2.86 1.57 0.28
CA ALA A 36 2.00 2.51 -0.42
C ALA A 36 2.22 2.37 -1.93
N MET A 37 1.57 1.35 -2.48
CA MET A 37 1.09 1.19 -3.86
C MET A 37 1.94 1.85 -4.96
N ASP A 38 2.59 1.03 -5.78
CA ASP A 38 3.07 1.43 -7.10
C ASP A 38 1.96 2.24 -7.82
N PRO A 39 2.14 3.55 -8.09
CA PRO A 39 1.15 4.33 -8.81
C PRO A 39 0.93 3.83 -10.26
N LEU A 40 1.83 2.96 -10.75
CA LEU A 40 1.68 2.27 -12.04
C LEU A 40 0.64 1.13 -12.03
N ASN A 41 0.19 0.66 -10.87
CA ASN A 41 -0.77 -0.44 -10.74
C ASN A 41 -2.17 0.02 -10.35
N LEU A 42 -2.47 1.32 -10.42
CA LEU A 42 -3.86 1.75 -10.27
C LEU A 42 -4.61 1.33 -11.55
N PRO A 43 -5.55 0.37 -11.46
CA PRO A 43 -6.26 -0.11 -12.64
C PRO A 43 -7.02 1.06 -13.26
N HIS A 44 -6.84 1.27 -14.57
CA HIS A 44 -7.58 2.30 -15.30
C HIS A 44 -9.01 1.80 -15.49
N CYS A 45 -9.91 2.19 -14.59
CA CYS A 45 -11.30 1.74 -14.61
C CYS A 45 -12.23 2.80 -15.20
N LEU A 46 -13.10 2.36 -16.10
CA LEU A 46 -14.01 3.23 -16.87
C LEU A 46 -15.35 3.48 -16.18
N GLY A 47 -15.60 2.78 -15.07
CA GLY A 47 -16.85 2.81 -14.32
C GLY A 47 -17.59 1.47 -14.39
N PRO A 48 -18.92 1.45 -14.19
CA PRO A 48 -19.68 0.21 -14.02
C PRO A 48 -19.61 -0.70 -15.24
N CYS A 49 -19.43 -1.99 -15.00
CA CYS A 49 -19.31 -3.01 -16.03
C CYS A 49 -20.69 -3.50 -16.46
N SER A 50 -21.02 -3.34 -17.75
CA SER A 50 -22.24 -3.92 -18.33
C SER A 50 -22.03 -5.38 -18.74
N THR A 51 -21.02 -5.65 -19.56
CA THR A 51 -20.58 -7.01 -19.95
C THR A 51 -19.06 -7.04 -20.10
N VAL A 52 -18.46 -8.24 -19.98
CA VAL A 52 -17.00 -8.42 -20.15
C VAL A 52 -16.56 -8.08 -21.57
N GLU A 53 -17.37 -8.43 -22.58
CA GLU A 53 -17.07 -8.15 -23.99
C GLU A 53 -17.07 -6.63 -24.27
N ASN A 54 -18.07 -5.89 -23.77
CA ASN A 54 -18.11 -4.44 -23.91
C ASN A 54 -16.90 -3.80 -23.22
N CYS A 55 -16.59 -4.23 -22.01
CA CYS A 55 -15.42 -3.74 -21.28
C CYS A 55 -14.10 -4.00 -22.03
N PHE A 56 -13.97 -5.16 -22.69
CA PHE A 56 -12.81 -5.46 -23.52
C PHE A 56 -12.68 -4.44 -24.67
N HIS A 57 -13.76 -4.23 -25.43
CA HIS A 57 -13.76 -3.31 -26.57
C HIS A 57 -13.55 -1.85 -26.15
N ASP A 58 -14.17 -1.40 -25.06
CA ASP A 58 -14.03 -0.04 -24.54
C ASP A 58 -12.59 0.26 -24.13
N CYS A 59 -11.92 -0.70 -23.48
CA CYS A 59 -10.51 -0.58 -23.14
C CYS A 59 -9.60 -0.59 -24.39
N VAL A 60 -9.88 -1.43 -25.39
CA VAL A 60 -9.13 -1.40 -26.66
C VAL A 60 -9.29 -0.05 -27.35
N ALA A 61 -10.49 0.54 -27.34
CA ALA A 61 -10.75 1.85 -27.92
C ALA A 61 -9.98 2.99 -27.22
N GLN A 62 -9.64 2.83 -25.94
CA GLN A 62 -8.78 3.78 -25.20
C GLN A 62 -7.28 3.50 -25.34
N GLY A 63 -6.88 2.52 -26.15
CA GLY A 63 -5.48 2.21 -26.42
C GLY A 63 -4.89 1.09 -25.56
N PHE A 64 -5.72 0.40 -24.76
CA PHE A 64 -5.29 -0.78 -24.01
C PHE A 64 -5.42 -2.03 -24.88
N LEU A 65 -4.33 -2.44 -25.55
CA LEU A 65 -4.32 -3.54 -26.54
C LEU A 65 -4.75 -4.90 -25.96
N LYS A 66 -4.58 -5.11 -24.65
CA LYS A 66 -5.04 -6.30 -23.93
C LYS A 66 -6.49 -6.20 -23.44
N GLY A 67 -7.19 -5.12 -23.76
CA GLY A 67 -8.55 -4.83 -23.34
C GLY A 67 -8.68 -4.68 -21.83
N GLY A 68 -9.84 -5.07 -21.32
CA GLY A 68 -10.23 -4.94 -19.92
C GLY A 68 -11.05 -6.13 -19.41
N THR A 69 -11.41 -6.08 -18.13
CA THR A 69 -12.28 -7.07 -17.48
C THR A 69 -13.14 -6.39 -16.42
N CYS A 70 -14.28 -7.00 -16.10
CA CYS A 70 -15.10 -6.61 -14.97
C CYS A 70 -14.44 -7.08 -13.66
N ILE A 71 -14.22 -6.18 -12.70
CA ILE A 71 -13.67 -6.46 -11.36
C ILE A 71 -14.67 -5.96 -10.33
N GLY A 72 -15.09 -6.81 -9.40
CA GLY A 72 -16.03 -6.44 -8.34
C GLY A 72 -16.26 -7.55 -7.34
N ILE A 73 -16.75 -7.18 -6.15
CA ILE A 73 -17.05 -8.13 -5.06
C ILE A 73 -18.43 -8.79 -5.30
N THR A 74 -19.35 -8.07 -5.93
CA THR A 74 -20.71 -8.52 -6.23
C THR A 74 -21.07 -8.21 -7.68
N LEU A 75 -22.00 -8.97 -8.27
CA LEU A 75 -22.43 -8.77 -9.66
C LEU A 75 -22.97 -7.36 -9.94
N ALA A 76 -23.57 -6.72 -8.93
CA ALA A 76 -24.15 -5.38 -9.03
C ALA A 76 -23.13 -4.24 -8.89
N GLN A 77 -21.89 -4.56 -8.51
CA GLN A 77 -20.80 -3.59 -8.28
C GLN A 77 -19.52 -4.09 -8.96
N MET A 78 -19.65 -4.49 -10.22
CA MET A 78 -18.48 -4.71 -11.06
C MET A 78 -18.12 -3.42 -11.78
N ASP A 79 -16.84 -3.07 -11.77
CA ASP A 79 -16.27 -1.99 -12.57
C ASP A 79 -15.46 -2.57 -13.73
N CYS A 80 -15.54 -1.93 -14.90
CA CYS A 80 -14.70 -2.25 -16.03
C CYS A 80 -13.31 -1.66 -15.82
N CYS A 81 -12.28 -2.51 -15.76
CA CYS A 81 -10.90 -2.10 -15.55
C CYS A 81 -9.98 -2.60 -16.67
N CYS A 82 -9.24 -1.66 -17.27
CA CYS A 82 -8.34 -1.90 -18.39
C CYS A 82 -6.98 -2.43 -17.91
N LYS A 83 -6.43 -3.38 -18.68
CA LYS A 83 -5.13 -3.99 -18.37
C LYS A 83 -4.03 -3.22 -19.10
N TRP A 84 -3.11 -2.63 -18.33
CA TRP A 84 -1.86 -2.09 -18.87
C TRP A 84 -0.95 -3.24 -19.30
N SER A 85 -0.79 -3.46 -20.62
CA SER A 85 0.40 -4.05 -21.25
C SER A 85 0.21 -4.23 -22.76
#